data_AF-A0A243PA49-F1
#
_entry.id   AF-A0A243PA49-F1
#
_cell.length_a   1.000
_cell.length_b   1.000
_cell.length_c   1.000
_cell.angle_alpha   90.00
_cell.angle_beta   90.00
_cell.angle_gamma   90.00
#
_symmetry.space_group_name_H-M   'P 1'
#
loop_
_entity.id
_entity.type
_entity.pdbx_description
1 polymer ?
#
loop_
_entity_poly.entity_id
_entity_poly.type
_entity_poly.pdbx_seq_one_letter_code
_entity_poly.pdbx_strand_id
1 'polypeptide(L)'
;MHIELRNVHYSTALSQETAAYTADLWIDGELAFHARNQGTGGADFYHRVGRWTQSEVDAWLAANRPPRSLDDFTCDHDLELEVSDLLARWVEGRRLMRLLRTNLITIENGQILQYPLRKRPLAIVARAVRATNPEAVIVNDAGEDVLTRALDLLLSGH
;
A
#
# COMPACT_ATOMS: atom_id res chain seq x y z
N MET A 1 -5.03 -18.12 5.15
CA MET A 1 -5.71 -17.38 4.09
C MET A 1 -4.74 -16.32 3.58
N HIS A 2 -4.43 -16.35 2.29
CA HIS A 2 -3.68 -15.31 1.60
C HIS A 2 -4.68 -14.43 0.83
N ILE A 3 -4.76 -13.16 1.20
CA ILE A 3 -5.72 -12.20 0.63
C ILE A 3 -4.94 -11.17 -0.19
N GLU A 4 -5.38 -10.93 -1.41
CA GLU A 4 -4.73 -9.98 -2.32
C GLU A 4 -5.75 -9.21 -3.15
N LEU A 5 -5.41 -7.97 -3.53
CA LEU A 5 -6.18 -7.17 -4.47
C LEU A 5 -5.56 -7.28 -5.87
N ARG A 6 -6.41 -7.54 -6.86
CA ARG A 6 -6.06 -7.53 -8.29
C ARG A 6 -6.97 -6.57 -9.04
N ASN A 7 -6.56 -6.19 -10.26
CA ASN A 7 -7.32 -5.30 -11.14
C ASN A 7 -7.82 -4.01 -10.44
N VAL A 8 -6.95 -3.42 -9.60
CA VAL A 8 -7.31 -2.26 -8.79
C VAL A 8 -7.43 -1.01 -9.66
N HIS A 9 -8.56 -0.33 -9.54
CA HIS A 9 -8.81 1.00 -10.06
C HIS A 9 -9.10 1.93 -8.90
N TYR A 10 -8.38 3.05 -8.81
CA TYR A 10 -8.50 4.03 -7.73
C TYR A 10 -8.60 5.43 -8.31
N SER A 11 -9.45 6.27 -7.72
CA SER A 11 -9.67 7.65 -8.15
C SER A 11 -9.54 8.63 -6.98
N THR A 12 -8.41 9.35 -6.93
CA THR A 12 -8.24 10.46 -5.97
C THR A 12 -9.31 11.54 -6.15
N ALA A 13 -9.71 11.84 -7.39
CA ALA A 13 -10.69 12.89 -7.67
C ALA A 13 -12.10 12.57 -7.16
N LEU A 14 -12.42 11.29 -6.94
CA LEU A 14 -13.71 10.84 -6.41
C LEU A 14 -13.65 10.45 -4.93
N SER A 15 -12.45 10.41 -4.33
CA SER A 15 -12.24 10.07 -2.92
C SER A 15 -12.41 11.33 -2.06
N GLN A 16 -13.61 11.56 -1.54
CA GLN A 16 -13.92 12.75 -0.73
C GLN A 16 -13.69 12.48 0.76
N GLU A 17 -14.30 11.42 1.29
CA GLU A 17 -14.19 11.00 2.69
C GLU A 17 -13.57 9.61 2.81
N THR A 18 -13.92 8.70 1.89
CA THR A 18 -13.35 7.35 1.79
C THR A 18 -12.66 7.16 0.44
N ALA A 19 -11.93 6.05 0.27
CA ALA A 19 -11.32 5.74 -1.02
C ALA A 19 -12.39 5.42 -2.07
N ALA A 20 -12.36 6.09 -3.22
CA ALA A 20 -13.16 5.71 -4.38
C ALA A 20 -12.38 4.71 -5.24
N TYR A 21 -12.83 3.46 -5.27
CA TYR A 21 -12.11 2.39 -5.94
C TYR A 21 -13.01 1.24 -6.42
N THR A 22 -12.45 0.40 -7.30
CA THR A 22 -12.94 -0.95 -7.58
C THR A 22 -11.74 -1.91 -7.60
N ALA A 23 -11.93 -3.13 -7.13
CA ALA A 23 -10.90 -4.16 -7.17
C ALA A 23 -11.51 -5.56 -7.19
N ASP A 24 -10.73 -6.52 -7.67
CA ASP A 24 -10.99 -7.93 -7.47
C ASP A 24 -10.27 -8.40 -6.22
N LEU A 25 -11.01 -8.96 -5.27
CA LEU A 25 -10.47 -9.53 -4.05
C LEU A 25 -10.28 -11.03 -4.24
N TRP A 26 -9.03 -11.48 -4.20
CA TRP A 26 -8.63 -12.87 -4.36
C TRP A 26 -8.20 -13.46 -3.02
N ILE A 27 -8.62 -14.70 -2.78
CA ILE A 27 -8.32 -15.44 -1.56
C ILE A 27 -7.75 -16.80 -1.93
N ASP A 28 -6.54 -17.09 -1.47
CA ASP A 28 -5.79 -18.32 -1.75
C ASP A 28 -5.74 -18.65 -3.27
N GLY A 29 -5.62 -17.61 -4.10
CA GLY A 29 -5.54 -17.74 -5.56
C GLY A 29 -6.90 -17.89 -6.26
N GLU A 30 -8.02 -17.78 -5.57
CA GLU A 30 -9.38 -17.82 -6.13
C GLU A 30 -10.07 -16.44 -6.02
N LEU A 31 -10.79 -16.02 -7.06
CA LEU A 31 -11.60 -14.80 -7.02
C LEU A 31 -12.75 -14.96 -6.02
N ALA A 32 -12.77 -14.14 -4.98
CA ALA A 32 -13.74 -14.25 -3.89
C ALA A 32 -14.83 -13.17 -3.97
N PHE A 33 -14.43 -11.91 -4.20
CA PHE A 33 -15.35 -10.77 -4.24
C PHE A 33 -14.95 -9.75 -5.30
N HIS A 34 -15.94 -9.04 -5.83
CA HIS A 34 -15.72 -7.73 -6.42
C HIS A 34 -15.95 -6.67 -5.33
N ALA A 35 -14.89 -5.92 -5.01
CA ALA A 35 -14.90 -4.86 -4.00
C ALA A 35 -15.03 -3.49 -4.67
N ARG A 36 -15.79 -2.58 -4.05
CA ARG A 36 -15.90 -1.20 -4.51
C ARG A 36 -16.30 -0.23 -3.40
N ASN A 37 -15.92 1.03 -3.56
CA ASN A 37 -16.42 2.14 -2.77
C ASN A 37 -16.54 3.40 -3.64
N GLN A 38 -17.52 4.24 -3.33
CA GLN A 38 -17.82 5.46 -4.07
C GLN A 38 -17.00 6.67 -3.61
N GLY A 39 -16.43 6.62 -2.41
CA GLY A 39 -15.57 7.66 -1.85
C GLY A 39 -16.27 8.75 -1.03
N THR A 40 -17.56 8.59 -0.72
CA THR A 40 -18.39 9.61 -0.07
C THR A 40 -18.81 9.23 1.36
N GLY A 41 -17.95 8.55 2.11
CA GLY A 41 -18.17 8.36 3.56
C GLY A 41 -18.95 7.11 3.97
N GLY A 42 -18.89 6.04 3.16
CA GLY A 42 -19.59 4.78 3.43
C GLY A 42 -18.67 3.56 3.42
N ALA A 43 -19.19 2.44 3.92
CA ALA A 43 -18.49 1.16 3.95
C ALA A 43 -18.24 0.60 2.53
N ASP A 44 -17.23 -0.25 2.44
CA ASP A 44 -16.93 -0.98 1.22
C ASP A 44 -18.05 -1.97 0.85
N PHE A 45 -18.34 -2.08 -0.45
CA PHE A 45 -19.31 -3.01 -0.98
C PHE A 45 -18.61 -4.24 -1.57
N TYR A 46 -18.90 -5.41 -0.99
CA TYR A 46 -18.35 -6.69 -1.42
C TYR A 46 -19.43 -7.54 -2.12
N HIS A 47 -19.33 -7.66 -3.44
CA HIS A 47 -20.14 -8.61 -4.20
C HIS A 47 -19.45 -9.96 -4.23
N ARG A 48 -19.96 -10.92 -3.45
CA ARG A 48 -19.45 -12.30 -3.42
C ARG A 48 -19.67 -12.98 -4.76
N VAL A 49 -18.59 -13.53 -5.32
CA VAL A 49 -18.59 -14.37 -6.53
C VAL A 49 -17.94 -15.73 -6.31
N GLY A 50 -17.13 -15.87 -5.25
CA GLY A 50 -16.46 -17.11 -4.88
C GLY A 50 -17.07 -17.84 -3.69
N ARG A 51 -16.37 -18.88 -3.23
CA ARG A 51 -16.82 -19.75 -2.14
C ARG A 51 -16.88 -19.07 -0.78
N TRP A 52 -16.04 -18.06 -0.53
CA TRP A 52 -15.89 -17.42 0.77
C TRP A 52 -17.04 -16.47 1.07
N THR A 53 -17.57 -16.52 2.29
CA THR A 53 -18.46 -15.49 2.84
C THR A 53 -17.63 -14.42 3.53
N GLN A 54 -18.17 -13.20 3.62
CA GLN A 54 -17.52 -12.11 4.36
C GLN A 54 -17.29 -12.50 5.82
N SER A 55 -18.28 -13.10 6.49
CA SER A 55 -18.16 -13.53 7.89
C SER A 55 -17.09 -14.60 8.13
N GLU A 56 -16.87 -15.53 7.20
CA GLU A 56 -15.76 -16.50 7.31
C GLU A 56 -14.40 -15.82 7.21
N VAL A 57 -14.28 -14.81 6.35
CA VAL A 57 -13.05 -14.04 6.17
C VAL A 57 -12.80 -13.17 7.40
N ASP A 58 -13.81 -12.45 7.89
CA ASP A 58 -13.73 -11.63 9.11
C ASP A 58 -13.31 -12.49 10.33
N ALA A 59 -13.94 -13.65 10.52
CA ALA A 59 -13.58 -14.55 11.62
C ALA A 59 -12.14 -15.07 11.51
N TRP A 60 -11.67 -15.33 10.29
CA TRP A 60 -10.28 -15.71 10.07
C TRP A 60 -9.33 -14.55 10.36
N LEU A 61 -9.65 -13.34 9.90
CA LEU A 61 -8.82 -12.14 10.11
C LEU A 61 -8.71 -11.80 11.59
N ALA A 62 -9.82 -11.75 12.32
CA ALA A 62 -9.83 -11.50 13.76
C ALA A 62 -8.93 -12.48 14.55
N ALA A 63 -8.84 -13.74 14.09
CA ALA A 63 -8.01 -14.77 14.73
C ALA A 63 -6.54 -14.78 14.29
N ASN A 64 -6.20 -14.19 13.13
CA ASN A 64 -4.88 -14.33 12.48
C ASN A 64 -4.16 -13.00 12.20
N ARG A 65 -4.79 -11.87 12.50
CA ARG A 65 -4.23 -10.52 12.38
C ARG A 65 -4.25 -9.82 13.74
N PRO A 66 -3.30 -8.92 14.01
CA PRO A 66 -3.34 -8.12 15.22
C PRO A 66 -4.57 -7.18 15.18
N PRO A 67 -5.22 -6.89 16.31
CA PRO A 67 -6.25 -5.86 16.41
C PRO A 67 -5.73 -4.50 15.94
N ARG A 68 -6.62 -3.66 15.40
CA ARG A 68 -6.29 -2.29 15.00
C ARG A 68 -6.69 -1.32 16.10
N SER A 69 -5.80 -0.38 16.40
CA SER A 69 -6.11 0.77 17.24
C SER A 69 -6.63 1.91 16.38
N LEU A 70 -7.83 2.38 16.67
CA LEU A 70 -8.47 3.55 16.08
C LEU A 70 -8.70 4.56 17.20
N ASP A 71 -7.82 5.55 17.29
CA ASP A 71 -7.80 6.58 18.34
C ASP A 71 -8.03 5.98 19.75
N ASP A 72 -9.25 6.12 20.27
CA ASP A 72 -9.62 5.75 21.63
C ASP A 72 -10.13 4.31 21.79
N PHE A 73 -10.22 3.53 20.72
CA PHE A 73 -10.69 2.14 20.79
C PHE A 73 -9.82 1.17 19.98
N THR A 74 -9.96 -0.11 20.32
CA THR A 74 -9.39 -1.22 19.56
C THR A 74 -10.52 -2.01 18.95
N CYS A 75 -10.36 -2.43 17.69
CA CYS A 75 -11.27 -3.34 17.04
C CYS A 75 -10.51 -4.53 16.46
N ASP A 76 -11.23 -5.65 16.35
CA ASP A 76 -10.73 -6.82 15.64
C ASP A 76 -10.49 -6.46 14.18
N HIS A 77 -9.46 -7.06 13.60
CA HIS A 77 -9.15 -6.87 12.19
C HIS A 77 -10.19 -7.61 11.35
N ASP A 78 -10.88 -6.90 10.46
CA ASP A 78 -11.91 -7.42 9.59
C ASP A 78 -11.56 -7.21 8.11
N LEU A 79 -12.46 -7.64 7.22
CA LEU A 79 -12.23 -7.52 5.78
C LEU A 79 -12.10 -6.06 5.31
N GLU A 80 -12.84 -5.13 5.91
CA GLU A 80 -12.79 -3.71 5.54
C GLU A 80 -11.43 -3.11 5.88
N LEU A 81 -10.89 -3.43 7.05
CA LEU A 81 -9.54 -3.03 7.45
C LEU A 81 -8.45 -3.67 6.60
N GLU A 82 -8.54 -4.97 6.30
CA GLU A 82 -7.58 -5.64 5.42
C GLU A 82 -7.57 -5.03 4.02
N VAL A 83 -8.74 -4.76 3.44
CA VAL A 83 -8.84 -4.15 2.09
C VAL A 83 -8.34 -2.72 2.09
N SER A 84 -8.63 -1.94 3.14
CA SER A 84 -8.08 -0.60 3.33
C SER A 84 -6.54 -0.62 3.32
N ASP A 85 -5.92 -1.55 4.05
CA ASP A 85 -4.46 -1.68 4.14
C ASP A 85 -3.83 -2.11 2.80
N LEU A 86 -4.43 -3.10 2.13
CA LEU A 86 -3.99 -3.54 0.80
C LEU A 86 -4.12 -2.42 -0.23
N LEU A 87 -5.21 -1.65 -0.19
CA LEU A 87 -5.45 -0.53 -1.09
C LEU A 87 -4.46 0.61 -0.82
N ALA A 88 -4.24 0.98 0.44
CA ALA A 88 -3.26 2.00 0.82
C ALA A 88 -1.86 1.63 0.32
N ARG A 89 -1.44 0.38 0.53
CA ARG A 89 -0.17 -0.13 0.02
C ARG A 89 -0.09 -0.08 -1.50
N TRP A 90 -1.16 -0.44 -2.21
CA TRP A 90 -1.19 -0.38 -3.66
C TRP A 90 -1.09 1.07 -4.18
N VAL A 91 -1.82 2.01 -3.56
CA VAL A 91 -1.82 3.43 -3.95
C VAL A 91 -0.43 4.03 -3.73
N GLU A 92 0.16 3.83 -2.54
CA GLU A 92 1.49 4.35 -2.22
C GLU A 92 2.57 3.66 -3.05
N GLY A 93 2.43 2.36 -3.34
CA GLY A 93 3.26 1.62 -4.28
C GLY A 93 3.30 2.28 -5.66
N ARG A 94 2.14 2.62 -6.21
CA ARG A 94 2.06 3.33 -7.50
C ARG A 94 2.61 4.74 -7.43
N ARG A 95 2.50 5.43 -6.30
CA ARG A 95 3.10 6.75 -6.10
C ARG A 95 4.62 6.64 -6.06
N LEU A 96 5.17 5.71 -5.28
CA LEU A 96 6.60 5.44 -5.19
C LEU A 96 7.18 5.12 -6.57
N MET A 97 6.58 4.20 -7.33
CA MET A 97 7.07 3.87 -8.68
C MET A 97 7.08 5.07 -9.63
N ARG A 98 6.16 6.03 -9.49
CA ARG A 98 6.22 7.29 -10.26
C ARG A 98 7.34 8.20 -9.77
N LEU A 99 7.55 8.28 -8.46
CA LEU A 99 8.64 9.07 -7.87
C LEU A 99 10.02 8.57 -8.30
N LEU A 100 10.23 7.24 -8.39
CA LEU A 100 11.50 6.64 -8.84
C LEU A 100 11.90 7.08 -10.26
N ARG A 101 10.95 7.53 -11.09
CA ARG A 101 11.23 8.02 -12.45
C ARG A 101 11.81 9.42 -12.50
N THR A 102 11.56 10.23 -11.47
CA THR A 102 11.91 11.66 -11.44
C THR A 102 12.86 12.02 -10.30
N ASN A 103 13.01 11.13 -9.32
CA ASN A 103 13.84 11.29 -8.14
C ASN A 103 14.71 10.05 -7.92
N LEU A 104 15.89 10.26 -7.35
CA LEU A 104 16.57 9.23 -6.57
C LEU A 104 15.87 9.18 -5.20
N ILE A 105 15.42 8.00 -4.79
CA ILE A 105 14.80 7.76 -3.49
C ILE A 105 15.76 6.93 -2.66
N THR A 106 15.98 7.34 -1.41
CA THR A 106 16.85 6.63 -0.46
C THR A 106 16.13 6.38 0.86
N ILE A 107 16.55 5.33 1.55
CA ILE A 107 16.27 5.11 2.97
C ILE A 107 17.50 5.52 3.76
N GLU A 108 17.35 6.52 4.63
CA GLU A 108 18.41 7.07 5.47
C GLU A 108 17.87 7.26 6.89
N ASN A 109 18.53 6.67 7.90
CA ASN A 109 18.11 6.75 9.31
C ASN A 109 16.63 6.39 9.54
N GLY A 110 16.11 5.40 8.78
CA GLY A 110 14.72 4.98 8.87
C GLY A 110 13.71 5.95 8.22
N GLN A 111 14.19 6.89 7.39
CA GLN A 111 13.34 7.85 6.70
C GLN A 111 13.54 7.77 5.19
N ILE A 112 12.49 8.13 4.44
CA ILE A 112 12.55 8.26 2.99
C ILE A 112 13.00 9.66 2.61
N LEU A 113 14.12 9.77 1.90
CA LEU A 113 14.58 11.02 1.31
C LEU A 113 14.43 10.98 -0.21
N GLN A 114 14.15 12.16 -0.78
CA GLN A 114 13.93 12.33 -2.21
C GLN A 114 14.90 13.35 -2.78
N TYR A 115 15.64 12.94 -3.82
CA TYR A 115 16.60 13.79 -4.51
C TYR A 115 16.16 13.96 -5.97
N PRO A 116 15.62 15.14 -6.35
CA PRO A 116 15.18 15.38 -7.71
C PRO A 116 16.30 15.21 -8.73
N LEU A 117 16.06 14.39 -9.76
CA LEU A 117 17.06 14.12 -10.79
C LEU A 117 17.34 15.39 -11.60
N ARG A 118 16.33 16.23 -11.86
CA ARG A 118 16.45 17.48 -12.64
C ARG A 118 17.20 17.25 -13.97
N LYS A 119 16.82 16.21 -14.72
CA LYS A 119 17.44 15.77 -15.98
C LYS A 119 18.88 15.22 -15.86
N ARG A 120 19.43 15.10 -14.65
CA ARG A 120 20.73 14.46 -14.41
C ARG A 120 20.57 12.93 -14.41
N PRO A 121 21.55 12.18 -14.94
CA PRO A 121 21.59 10.72 -14.82
C PRO A 121 21.50 10.25 -13.37
N LEU A 122 20.74 9.18 -13.12
CA LEU A 122 20.54 8.58 -11.79
C LEU A 122 21.88 8.29 -11.09
N ALA A 123 22.82 7.67 -11.80
CA ALA A 123 24.14 7.32 -11.28
C ALA A 123 24.94 8.53 -10.75
N ILE A 124 24.79 9.72 -11.36
CA ILE A 124 25.48 10.93 -10.92
C ILE A 124 24.93 11.40 -9.57
N VAL A 125 23.60 11.41 -9.44
CA VAL A 125 22.92 11.81 -8.19
C VAL A 125 23.19 10.78 -7.10
N ALA A 126 23.09 9.48 -7.42
CA ALA A 126 23.39 8.38 -6.51
C ALA A 126 24.82 8.46 -5.96
N ARG A 127 25.81 8.72 -6.82
CA ARG A 127 27.21 8.89 -6.41
C ARG A 127 27.38 10.07 -5.45
N ALA A 128 26.72 11.20 -5.74
CA ALA A 128 26.79 12.37 -4.88
C ALA A 128 26.17 12.11 -3.50
N VAL A 129 25.03 11.42 -3.45
CA VAL A 129 24.41 11.03 -2.17
C VAL A 129 25.32 10.08 -1.39
N ARG A 130 25.84 9.02 -2.02
CA ARG A 130 26.75 8.07 -1.36
C ARG A 130 28.06 8.70 -0.88
N ALA A 131 28.54 9.75 -1.53
CA ALA A 131 29.72 10.48 -1.08
C ALA A 131 29.46 11.24 0.23
N THR A 132 28.23 11.69 0.47
CA THR A 132 27.83 12.39 1.69
C THR A 132 27.32 11.44 2.77
N ASN A 133 26.62 10.38 2.36
CA ASN A 133 26.08 9.35 3.23
C ASN A 133 26.33 7.95 2.62
N PRO A 134 27.44 7.28 2.98
CA PRO A 134 27.76 5.95 2.47
C PRO A 134 26.73 4.87 2.84
N GLU A 135 26.00 5.05 3.93
CA GLU A 135 24.99 4.10 4.45
C GLU A 135 23.62 4.26 3.77
N ALA A 136 23.46 5.25 2.88
CA ALA A 136 22.20 5.48 2.19
C ALA A 136 21.81 4.28 1.31
N VAL A 137 20.65 3.70 1.58
CA VAL A 137 20.10 2.61 0.78
C VAL A 137 19.31 3.21 -0.37
N ILE A 138 19.76 2.98 -1.62
CA ILE A 138 19.08 3.47 -2.82
C ILE A 138 17.92 2.53 -3.18
N VAL A 139 16.73 3.08 -3.38
CA VAL A 139 15.51 2.31 -3.70
C VAL A 139 15.34 2.08 -5.21
N ASN A 140 15.83 2.98 -6.06
CA ASN A 140 15.54 2.99 -7.51
C ASN A 140 15.87 1.71 -8.26
N ASP A 141 16.93 1.00 -7.88
CA ASP A 141 17.40 -0.22 -8.54
C ASP A 141 17.45 -1.40 -7.55
N ALA A 142 16.66 -1.33 -6.48
CA ALA A 142 16.72 -2.30 -5.39
C ALA A 142 15.78 -3.48 -5.59
N GLY A 143 16.04 -4.55 -4.83
CA GLY A 143 15.17 -5.73 -4.78
C GLY A 143 13.82 -5.45 -4.12
N GLU A 144 12.92 -6.42 -4.24
CA GLU A 144 11.56 -6.38 -3.68
C GLU A 144 11.55 -6.16 -2.16
N ASP A 145 12.56 -6.64 -1.45
CA ASP A 145 12.76 -6.46 -0.01
C ASP A 145 12.94 -4.97 0.36
N VAL A 146 13.76 -4.24 -0.40
CA VAL A 146 14.01 -2.81 -0.18
C VAL A 146 12.79 -1.97 -0.56
N LEU A 147 12.11 -2.34 -1.66
CA LEU A 147 10.85 -1.73 -2.06
C LEU A 147 9.77 -1.91 -0.98
N THR A 148 9.63 -3.13 -0.44
CA THR A 148 8.70 -3.44 0.65
C THR A 148 9.00 -2.60 1.87
N ARG A 149 10.27 -2.54 2.29
CA ARG A 149 10.70 -1.70 3.41
C ARG A 149 10.42 -0.21 3.17
N ALA A 150 10.64 0.28 1.95
CA ALA A 150 10.34 1.67 1.62
C ALA A 150 8.84 1.98 1.74
N LEU A 151 7.98 1.05 1.31
CA LEU A 151 6.53 1.18 1.47
C LEU A 151 6.10 1.12 2.93
N ASP A 152 6.68 0.24 3.73
CA ASP A 152 6.37 0.16 5.16
C ASP A 152 6.69 1.48 5.86
N LEU A 153 7.82 2.11 5.53
CA LEU A 153 8.20 3.42 6.07
C LEU A 153 7.25 4.54 5.63
N LEU A 154 6.80 4.53 4.36
CA LEU A 154 5.85 5.52 3.86
C LEU A 154 4.48 5.37 4.52
N LEU A 155 4.01 4.14 4.73
CA LEU A 155 2.71 3.86 5.34
C LEU A 155 2.72 4.06 6.87
N SER A 156 3.85 3.86 7.53
CA SER A 156 3.98 4.08 8.99
C SER A 156 4.16 5.56 9.37
N GLY A 157 4.45 6.43 8.40
CA GLY A 157 4.63 7.87 8.62
C GLY A 157 3.34 8.69 8.49
N HIS A 158 2.19 8.03 8.38
CA HIS A 158 0.86 8.62 8.26
C HIS A 158 0.07 8.52 9.58
#